data_AF-A0A969KVP1-F1
#
_entry.id   AF-A0A969KVP1-F1
#
_cell.length_a   1.000
_cell.length_b   1.000
_cell.length_c   1.000
_cell.angle_alpha   90.00
_cell.angle_beta   90.00
_cell.angle_gamma   90.00
#
_symmetry.space_group_name_H-M   'P 1'
#
loop_
_entity.id
_entity.type
_entity.pdbx_description
1 polymer ?
#
loop_
_entity_poly.entity_id
_entity_poly.type
_entity_poly.pdbx_seq_one_letter_code
_entity_poly.pdbx_strand_id
1 'polypeptide(L)'
;MDDEFPIGHPLKKVIFQEGKEFDSDELCLDWVSLFFGDRTVTLKACPDADEIEVTVGSIDRQTASVAAGLSQANSMPHWFHSLVNQKLQAVWVCENNQGYQDQVIFAFQHLNPSIAFVAEGSVIKVYRYAQVLRNESKKSFATPRISNF
;
A
#
# COMPACT_ATOMS: atom_id res chain seq x y z
N MET A 1 -2.02 -4.12 -24.08
CA MET A 1 -1.03 -4.58 -23.08
C MET A 1 -1.04 -3.57 -21.94
N ASP A 2 -2.13 -3.53 -21.15
CA ASP A 2 -2.32 -2.50 -20.11
C ASP A 2 -2.39 -3.07 -18.68
N ASP A 3 -2.11 -4.38 -18.51
CA ASP A 3 -2.31 -5.08 -17.24
C ASP A 3 -1.03 -5.14 -16.38
N GLU A 4 0.07 -4.54 -16.83
CA GLU A 4 1.33 -4.53 -16.10
C GLU A 4 1.35 -3.41 -15.06
N PHE A 5 1.81 -3.71 -13.84
CA PHE A 5 1.98 -2.72 -12.78
C PHE A 5 2.81 -1.51 -13.25
N PRO A 6 2.50 -0.28 -12.77
CA PRO A 6 3.18 0.94 -13.17
C PRO A 6 4.56 1.10 -12.50
N ILE A 7 5.45 0.12 -12.67
CA ILE A 7 6.82 0.15 -12.14
C ILE A 7 7.57 1.36 -12.69
N GLY A 8 8.29 2.07 -11.83
CA GLY A 8 9.02 3.30 -12.14
C GLY A 8 8.17 4.57 -12.09
N HIS A 9 6.84 4.46 -11.98
CA HIS A 9 5.96 5.62 -11.91
C HIS A 9 5.77 6.10 -10.46
N PRO A 10 5.73 7.41 -10.22
CA PRO A 10 5.49 7.98 -8.89
C PRO A 10 4.03 7.85 -8.46
N LEU A 11 3.80 7.46 -7.21
CA LEU A 11 2.47 7.52 -6.60
C LEU A 11 1.99 8.97 -6.48
N LYS A 12 0.79 9.26 -6.96
CA LYS A 12 0.20 10.61 -6.96
C LYS A 12 -0.95 10.75 -6.00
N LYS A 13 -1.84 9.77 -5.99
CA LYS A 13 -3.06 9.79 -5.20
C LYS A 13 -3.38 8.40 -4.70
N VAL A 14 -4.04 8.32 -3.55
CA VAL A 14 -4.73 7.13 -3.08
C VAL A 14 -6.17 7.51 -2.76
N ILE A 15 -7.10 6.66 -3.17
CA ILE A 15 -8.52 6.74 -2.83
C ILE A 15 -8.92 5.36 -2.32
N PHE A 16 -9.79 5.28 -1.32
CA PHE A 16 -10.20 4.02 -0.72
C PHE A 16 -11.63 4.14 -0.18
N GLN A 17 -12.23 2.99 0.10
CA GLN A 17 -13.48 2.86 0.85
C GLN A 17 -13.24 1.95 2.04
N GLU A 18 -13.56 2.43 3.24
CA GLU A 18 -13.50 1.63 4.47
C GLU A 18 -14.67 0.65 4.53
N GLY A 19 -14.40 -0.54 5.06
CA GLY A 19 -15.41 -1.57 5.31
C GLY A 19 -16.32 -1.16 6.46
N LYS A 20 -17.64 -1.13 6.21
CA LYS A 20 -18.63 -0.60 7.18
C LYS A 20 -18.98 -1.56 8.32
N GLU A 21 -18.57 -2.81 8.20
CA GLU A 21 -19.02 -3.90 9.08
C GLU A 21 -18.02 -4.22 10.21
N PHE A 22 -16.86 -3.55 10.22
CA PHE A 22 -15.80 -3.79 11.20
C PHE A 22 -15.64 -2.59 12.13
N ASP A 23 -16.05 -2.76 13.39
CA ASP A 23 -15.78 -1.82 14.47
C ASP A 23 -14.44 -2.20 15.15
N SER A 24 -13.33 -1.78 14.55
CA SER A 24 -11.99 -2.09 15.04
C SER A 24 -11.02 -0.91 14.88
N ASP A 25 -9.95 -0.91 15.66
CA ASP A 25 -8.85 0.06 15.50
C ASP A 25 -7.99 -0.20 14.24
N GLU A 26 -8.22 -1.33 13.55
CA GLU A 26 -7.53 -1.69 12.31
C GLU A 26 -8.18 -0.98 11.11
N LEU A 27 -7.34 -0.56 10.14
CA LEU A 27 -7.84 -0.02 8.89
C LEU A 27 -8.29 -1.15 7.96
N CYS A 28 -9.60 -1.34 7.87
CA CYS A 28 -10.27 -2.32 7.01
C CYS A 28 -10.89 -1.64 5.79
N LEU A 29 -10.57 -2.12 4.59
CA LEU A 29 -10.99 -1.54 3.32
C LEU A 29 -11.84 -2.51 2.50
N ASP A 30 -12.92 -2.02 1.90
CA ASP A 30 -13.62 -2.74 0.83
C ASP A 30 -12.76 -2.73 -0.45
N TRP A 31 -12.14 -1.58 -0.73
CA TRP A 31 -11.24 -1.39 -1.87
C TRP A 31 -10.30 -0.19 -1.68
N VAL A 32 -9.22 -0.19 -2.46
CA VAL A 32 -8.25 0.91 -2.56
C VAL A 32 -7.74 1.06 -4.00
N SER A 33 -7.63 2.29 -4.48
CA SER A 33 -7.05 2.65 -5.77
C SER A 33 -5.84 3.56 -5.59
N LEU A 34 -4.70 3.15 -6.14
CA LEU A 34 -3.43 3.88 -6.17
C LEU A 34 -3.19 4.44 -7.58
N PHE A 35 -2.94 5.75 -7.67
CA PHE A 35 -2.81 6.48 -8.94
C PHE A 35 -1.35 6.81 -9.24
N PHE A 36 -0.91 6.49 -10.47
CA PHE A 36 0.48 6.55 -10.94
C PHE A 36 0.60 7.34 -12.26
N GLY A 37 0.08 8.57 -12.28
CA GLY A 37 -0.02 9.35 -13.50
C GLY A 37 -1.30 9.03 -14.26
N ASP A 38 -1.20 8.42 -15.42
CA ASP A 38 -2.32 7.95 -16.27
C ASP A 38 -2.77 6.52 -15.94
N ARG A 39 -2.05 5.85 -15.04
CA ARG A 39 -2.31 4.47 -14.61
C ARG A 39 -2.85 4.38 -13.19
N THR A 40 -3.64 3.35 -12.95
CA THR A 40 -4.23 3.04 -11.65
C THR A 40 -4.05 1.56 -11.33
N VAL A 41 -3.77 1.28 -10.06
CA VAL A 41 -3.83 -0.07 -9.48
C VAL A 41 -4.96 -0.06 -8.47
N THR A 42 -5.97 -0.88 -8.69
CA THR A 42 -7.12 -1.04 -7.78
C THR A 42 -7.05 -2.42 -7.15
N LEU A 43 -7.18 -2.46 -5.82
CA LEU A 43 -7.29 -3.67 -5.02
C LEU A 43 -8.69 -3.70 -4.42
N LYS A 44 -9.39 -4.81 -4.54
CA LYS A 44 -10.74 -4.98 -4.01
C LYS A 44 -10.86 -6.28 -3.24
N ALA A 45 -11.45 -6.23 -2.06
CA ALA A 45 -11.73 -7.42 -1.29
C ALA A 45 -12.79 -8.26 -2.01
N CYS A 46 -12.56 -9.57 -2.10
CA CYS A 46 -13.60 -10.51 -2.51
C CYS A 46 -14.54 -10.73 -1.30
N PRO A 47 -15.86 -10.51 -1.42
CA PRO A 47 -16.77 -10.71 -0.29
C PRO A 47 -16.89 -12.17 0.15
N ASP A 48 -16.70 -13.10 -0.78
CA ASP A 48 -16.95 -14.53 -0.59
C ASP A 48 -15.67 -15.35 -0.38
N ALA A 49 -14.50 -14.71 -0.43
CA ALA A 49 -13.20 -15.34 -0.29
C ALA A 49 -12.20 -14.39 0.37
N ASP A 50 -11.22 -14.92 1.09
CA ASP A 50 -10.06 -14.15 1.58
C ASP A 50 -9.08 -13.88 0.41
N GLU A 51 -9.57 -13.19 -0.62
CA GLU A 51 -8.89 -12.91 -1.87
C GLU A 51 -8.96 -11.40 -2.21
N ILE A 52 -7.90 -10.91 -2.84
CA ILE A 52 -7.76 -9.56 -3.37
C ILE A 52 -7.87 -9.63 -4.89
N GLU A 53 -8.92 -9.04 -5.45
CA GLU A 53 -9.00 -8.78 -6.88
C GLU A 53 -8.10 -7.59 -7.23
N VAL A 54 -7.10 -7.82 -8.09
CA VAL A 54 -6.17 -6.79 -8.56
C VAL A 54 -6.52 -6.37 -9.97
N THR A 55 -6.83 -5.08 -10.16
CA THR A 55 -7.07 -4.50 -11.49
C THR A 55 -6.05 -3.40 -11.79
N VAL A 56 -5.26 -3.57 -12.85
CA VAL A 56 -4.37 -2.54 -13.38
C VAL A 56 -4.97 -1.98 -14.67
N GLY A 57 -4.94 -0.66 -14.83
CA GLY A 57 -5.47 -0.05 -16.05
C GLY A 57 -5.25 1.45 -16.13
N SER A 58 -5.72 2.06 -17.21
CA SER A 58 -5.71 3.52 -17.36
C SER A 58 -6.87 4.15 -16.60
N ILE A 59 -6.67 5.39 -16.14
CA ILE A 59 -7.72 6.18 -15.47
C ILE A 59 -8.98 6.27 -16.34
N ASP A 60 -8.82 6.47 -17.65
CA ASP A 60 -9.92 6.61 -18.61
C ASP A 60 -10.79 5.35 -18.74
N ARG A 61 -10.25 4.17 -18.39
CA ARG A 61 -10.97 2.89 -18.42
C ARG A 61 -11.59 2.50 -17.08
N GLN A 62 -11.05 2.97 -15.96
CA GLN A 62 -11.52 2.65 -14.61
C GLN A 62 -12.48 3.69 -14.02
N THR A 63 -12.88 4.69 -14.81
CA THR A 63 -13.65 5.87 -14.39
C THR A 63 -15.00 5.55 -13.75
N ALA A 64 -15.62 4.40 -14.00
CA ALA A 64 -16.94 4.08 -13.42
C ALA A 64 -16.89 3.70 -11.93
N SER A 65 -15.91 2.89 -11.49
CA SER A 65 -15.74 2.54 -10.05
C SER A 65 -15.01 3.62 -9.28
N VAL A 66 -14.06 4.31 -9.93
CA VAL A 66 -13.28 5.40 -9.35
C VAL A 66 -14.12 6.68 -9.15
N ALA A 67 -15.10 6.97 -10.03
CA ALA A 67 -15.96 8.16 -9.91
C ALA A 67 -16.81 8.19 -8.63
N ALA A 68 -17.25 7.03 -8.13
CA ALA A 68 -18.01 6.96 -6.89
C ALA A 68 -17.15 7.38 -5.67
N GLY A 69 -15.92 6.88 -5.57
CA GLY A 69 -14.98 7.24 -4.49
C GLY A 69 -14.32 8.62 -4.64
N LEU A 70 -14.22 9.15 -5.87
CA LEU A 70 -13.68 10.50 -6.13
C LEU A 70 -14.49 11.60 -5.44
N SER A 71 -15.80 11.41 -5.25
CA SER A 71 -16.70 12.37 -4.60
C SER A 71 -16.46 12.55 -3.09
N GLN A 72 -15.73 11.64 -2.44
CA GLN A 72 -15.33 11.70 -1.02
C GLN A 72 -13.83 11.99 -0.79
N ALA A 73 -13.04 12.08 -1.86
CA ALA A 73 -11.58 12.04 -1.79
C ALA A 73 -10.91 13.43 -1.77
N ASN A 74 -11.14 14.23 -0.73
CA ASN A 74 -10.51 15.55 -0.59
C ASN A 74 -9.21 15.56 0.22
N SER A 75 -8.87 14.51 0.96
CA SER A 75 -7.57 14.42 1.65
C SER A 75 -6.94 13.04 1.49
N MET A 76 -5.69 13.01 1.03
CA MET A 76 -4.85 11.81 1.03
C MET A 76 -4.79 11.24 2.46
N PRO A 77 -4.93 9.91 2.65
CA PRO A 77 -4.73 9.32 3.96
C PRO A 77 -3.33 9.64 4.51
N HIS A 78 -3.28 10.03 5.79
CA HIS A 78 -2.03 10.41 6.46
C HIS A 78 -0.98 9.29 6.43
N TRP A 79 -1.42 8.03 6.47
CA TRP A 79 -0.57 6.84 6.44
C TRP A 79 0.11 6.61 5.07
N PHE A 80 -0.38 7.25 4.00
CA PHE A 80 0.25 7.23 2.67
C PHE A 80 1.12 8.45 2.37
N HIS A 81 1.03 9.52 3.16
CA HIS A 81 1.63 10.81 2.82
C HIS A 81 3.14 10.73 2.56
N SER A 82 3.85 9.87 3.29
CA SER A 82 5.29 9.66 3.09
C SER A 82 5.65 8.94 1.79
N LEU A 83 4.72 8.18 1.18
CA LEU A 83 4.95 7.42 -0.05
C LEU A 83 4.60 8.21 -1.32
N VAL A 84 3.92 9.36 -1.17
CA VAL A 84 3.56 10.22 -2.30
C VAL A 84 4.81 10.70 -3.01
N ASN A 85 4.75 10.73 -4.34
CA ASN A 85 5.82 11.03 -5.28
C ASN A 85 7.01 10.04 -5.28
N GLN A 86 6.98 9.00 -4.45
CA GLN A 86 7.96 7.92 -4.56
C GLN A 86 7.58 6.99 -5.72
N LYS A 87 8.60 6.54 -6.44
CA LYS A 87 8.42 5.64 -7.59
C LYS A 87 8.17 4.22 -7.11
N LEU A 88 7.14 3.57 -7.65
CA LEU A 88 6.94 2.15 -7.46
C LEU A 88 8.15 1.39 -8.00
N GLN A 89 8.77 0.54 -7.19
CA GLN A 89 9.97 -0.22 -7.58
C GLN A 89 9.66 -1.69 -7.77
N ALA A 90 8.84 -2.26 -6.89
CA ALA A 90 8.42 -3.65 -6.97
C ALA A 90 7.02 -3.82 -6.40
N VAL A 91 6.33 -4.84 -6.90
CA VAL A 91 5.06 -5.34 -6.38
C VAL A 91 5.17 -6.85 -6.24
N TRP A 92 4.69 -7.39 -5.13
CA TRP A 92 4.48 -8.81 -4.96
C TRP A 92 2.98 -9.06 -4.81
N VAL A 93 2.45 -9.95 -5.65
CA VAL A 93 1.11 -10.52 -5.48
C VAL A 93 1.33 -11.95 -5.02
N CYS A 94 0.88 -12.26 -3.82
CA CYS A 94 1.14 -13.52 -3.13
C CYS A 94 -0.14 -14.35 -3.12
N GLU A 95 0.03 -15.66 -3.28
CA GLU A 95 -1.04 -16.64 -3.19
C GLU A 95 -0.87 -17.48 -1.93
N ASN A 96 -1.98 -17.76 -1.25
CA ASN A 96 -1.98 -18.70 -0.13
C ASN A 96 -1.99 -20.16 -0.59
N ASN A 97 -2.04 -21.09 0.38
CA ASN A 97 -2.05 -22.53 0.11
C ASN A 97 -3.33 -23.03 -0.60
N GLN A 98 -4.35 -22.18 -0.73
CA GLN A 98 -5.58 -22.46 -1.49
C GLN A 98 -5.52 -21.89 -2.92
N GLY A 99 -4.47 -21.14 -3.26
CA GLY A 99 -4.30 -20.48 -4.55
C GLY A 99 -5.03 -19.13 -4.66
N TYR A 100 -5.52 -18.58 -3.54
CA TYR A 100 -6.14 -17.25 -3.53
C TYR A 100 -5.08 -16.17 -3.37
N GLN A 101 -5.23 -15.08 -4.12
CA GLN A 101 -4.38 -13.90 -3.99
C GLN A 101 -4.73 -13.14 -2.73
N ASP A 102 -4.18 -13.51 -1.59
CA ASP A 102 -4.57 -12.96 -0.29
C ASP A 102 -3.68 -11.82 0.19
N GLN A 103 -2.57 -11.55 -0.51
CA GLN A 103 -1.64 -10.50 -0.12
C GLN A 103 -1.04 -9.77 -1.32
N VAL A 104 -1.03 -8.43 -1.26
CA VAL A 104 -0.33 -7.56 -2.22
C VAL A 104 0.60 -6.61 -1.49
N ILE A 105 1.88 -6.62 -1.86
CA ILE A 105 2.95 -5.85 -1.21
C ILE A 105 3.55 -4.86 -2.21
N PHE A 106 3.67 -3.60 -1.83
CA PHE A 106 4.29 -2.54 -2.63
C PHE A 106 5.61 -2.08 -2.00
N ALA A 107 6.64 -1.92 -2.84
CA ALA A 107 7.89 -1.27 -2.48
C ALA A 107 8.06 0.05 -3.25
N PHE A 108 8.15 1.15 -2.51
CA PHE A 108 8.39 2.49 -3.07
C PHE A 108 9.83 2.99 -2.85
N GLN A 109 10.61 2.29 -2.01
CA GLN A 109 11.99 2.64 -1.66
C GLN A 109 12.92 1.47 -1.96
N HIS A 110 13.49 1.44 -3.16
CA HIS A 110 14.24 0.28 -3.66
C HIS A 110 13.40 -1.01 -3.55
N LEU A 111 13.98 -2.11 -3.10
CA LEU A 111 13.27 -3.39 -2.90
C LEU A 111 12.75 -3.57 -1.46
N ASN A 112 12.64 -2.50 -0.69
CA ASN A 112 12.13 -2.58 0.68
C ASN A 112 10.60 -2.50 0.68
N PRO A 113 9.89 -3.53 1.19
CA PRO A 113 8.45 -3.47 1.39
C PRO A 113 8.06 -2.20 2.16
N SER A 114 7.09 -1.47 1.62
CA SER A 114 6.62 -0.20 2.19
C SER A 114 5.24 -0.36 2.81
N ILE A 115 4.35 -1.07 2.10
CA ILE A 115 2.97 -1.31 2.52
C ILE A 115 2.51 -2.67 1.99
N ALA A 116 1.72 -3.38 2.79
CA ALA A 116 1.00 -4.60 2.43
C ALA A 116 -0.50 -4.38 2.57
N PHE A 117 -1.22 -5.06 1.69
CA PHE A 117 -2.66 -5.24 1.70
C PHE A 117 -2.91 -6.73 1.87
N VAL A 118 -3.70 -7.13 2.86
CA VAL A 118 -3.98 -8.53 3.17
C VAL A 118 -5.49 -8.73 3.22
N ALA A 119 -6.02 -9.71 2.48
CA ALA A 119 -7.41 -10.10 2.57
C ALA A 119 -7.63 -10.97 3.80
N GLU A 120 -8.57 -10.57 4.66
CA GLU A 120 -8.96 -11.33 5.84
C GLU A 120 -10.41 -10.97 6.18
N GLY A 121 -11.31 -11.96 6.22
CA GLY A 121 -12.70 -11.75 6.62
C GLY A 121 -13.44 -10.82 5.66
N SER A 122 -13.27 -11.02 4.35
CA SER A 122 -13.96 -10.24 3.30
C SER A 122 -13.58 -8.75 3.22
N VAL A 123 -12.50 -8.33 3.89
CA VAL A 123 -11.93 -6.98 3.82
C VAL A 123 -10.44 -7.01 3.54
N ILE A 124 -9.89 -5.88 3.09
CA ILE A 124 -8.45 -5.66 2.98
C ILE A 124 -7.96 -4.93 4.22
N LYS A 125 -7.05 -5.57 4.97
CA LYS A 125 -6.28 -4.93 6.05
C LYS A 125 -5.01 -4.30 5.51
N VAL A 126 -4.65 -3.14 6.05
CA VAL A 126 -3.49 -2.36 5.60
C VAL A 126 -2.36 -2.40 6.62
N TYR A 127 -1.19 -2.88 6.20
CA TYR A 127 0.01 -2.94 7.02
C TYR A 127 1.12 -2.06 6.46
N ARG A 128 1.70 -1.20 7.30
CA ARG A 128 2.90 -0.45 6.95
C ARG A 128 4.12 -1.18 7.48
N TYR A 129 5.09 -1.45 6.60
CA TYR A 129 6.31 -2.13 7.01
C TYR A 129 7.31 -1.17 7.64
N ALA A 130 7.97 -1.67 8.69
CA ALA A 130 9.21 -1.15 9.22
C ALA A 130 10.25 -2.26 9.17
N GLN A 131 11.44 -1.94 8.66
CA GLN A 131 12.53 -2.90 8.62
C GLN A 131 12.99 -3.24 10.05
N VAL A 132 13.01 -4.53 10.39
CA VAL A 132 13.61 -5.00 11.64
C VAL A 132 15.13 -4.88 11.53
N LEU A 133 15.75 -4.03 12.36
CA LEU A 133 17.19 -3.82 12.37
C LEU A 133 17.85 -4.75 13.40
N ARG A 134 19.04 -5.26 13.04
CA ARG A 134 19.74 -6.27 13.84
C ARG A 134 20.15 -5.81 15.24
N ASN A 135 20.38 -4.51 15.47
CA ASN A 135 20.90 -3.97 16.73
C ASN A 135 20.24 -2.61 17.07
N GLU A 136 19.32 -2.59 18.03
CA GLU A 136 18.93 -1.35 18.73
C GLU A 136 19.84 -1.05 19.96
N SER A 137 21.05 -1.59 19.99
CA SER A 137 22.03 -1.31 21.05
C SER A 137 22.90 -0.08 20.70
N LYS A 138 22.39 1.10 21.07
CA LYS A 138 23.10 2.31 21.50
C LYS A 138 24.44 2.63 20.79
N LYS A 139 24.42 3.51 19.80
CA LYS A 139 25.53 4.45 19.57
C LYS A 139 25.56 5.48 20.70
N SER A 140 26.19 5.16 21.85
CA SER A 140 26.75 6.22 22.69
C SER A 140 28.15 6.52 22.14
N PHE A 141 28.27 7.53 21.29
CA PHE A 141 29.57 8.13 21.05
C PHE A 141 29.97 8.87 22.33
N ALA A 142 30.71 8.19 23.20
CA ALA A 142 31.49 8.87 24.22
C ALA A 142 32.59 9.64 23.48
N THR A 143 32.45 10.97 23.44
CA THR A 143 33.52 11.86 22.99
C THR A 143 34.71 11.68 23.95
N PRO A 144 35.93 11.35 23.47
CA PRO A 144 37.09 11.37 24.35
C PRO A 144 37.32 12.83 24.77
N ARG A 145 37.26 13.11 26.07
CA ARG A 145 37.83 14.35 26.62
C ARG A 145 39.35 14.23 26.46
N ILE A 146 39.89 14.90 25.45
CA ILE A 146 41.30 15.30 25.46
C ILE A 146 41.37 16.52 26.39
N SER A 147 41.84 16.32 27.62
CA SER A 147 42.33 17.41 28.47
C SER A 147 43.80 17.63 28.14
N ASN A 148 44.09 18.72 27.43
CA ASN A 148 45.40 19.35 27.46
C ASN A 148 45.40 20.36 28.62
N PHE A 149 46.56 20.44 29.29
CA PHE A 149 46.95 21.29 30.42
C PHE A 149 46.61 20.75 31.81
#